data_AF-A0A552FC79-F1
#
_entry.id   AF-A0A552FC79-F1
#
_cell.length_a   1.000
_cell.length_b   1.000
_cell.length_c   1.000
_cell.angle_alpha   90.00
_cell.angle_beta   90.00
_cell.angle_gamma   90.00
#
_symmetry.space_group_name_H-M   'P 1'
#
loop_
_entity.id
_entity.type
_entity.pdbx_description
1 polymer ?
#
loop_
_entity_poly.entity_id
_entity_poly.type
_entity_poly.pdbx_seq_one_letter_code
_entity_poly.pdbx_strand_id
1 'polypeptide(L)'
;MIGKKQKLTKKISKNKTFNQKSNEYDDKTLVRDGEGNEFTYVPKLASLQTSLDDAKYTSFLKSEASSYYTQEPTLGEIFQFPKLSSLLTYDGNPDYKQITIGWINNIISHNPSQRGLVAYTYNFVARSFQSQLAKLLEPRGMEIYPLFLDGCSGGTTVRRQAASPYVRFLDIWNPSNSSVNLESMERQIISKDSYTLTEIDQRDKLFEKIPTEQFELKIRIPPNQHLFILTEFGFDNRAIQLADYLGYSNFDSNALSKISDQPLYISRPDVKSFDNEPRLDQVTSTVQLPNEFITSTKDIKSLINGIPKRLAVGSVLNINSLTVNGKKIKIDPPLNEPQFSLSAYFDYGSCPYLLVFDSEKQIWKELGTVLSGLDSANLQQTKLYQLGNKPIKFKIQERDPEITYLDSLSLIYKDSQTNELKEVFYTADKLEKIDHEYFELHQGEFLEIDLGKILPSTASDIKLKINGYYELI
;
A
#
# COMPACT_ATOMS: atom_id res chain seq x y z
N MET A 1 -27.01 36.35 44.22
CA MET A 1 -26.06 37.36 43.71
C MET A 1 -24.67 37.07 44.25
N ILE A 2 -23.69 36.92 43.34
CA ILE A 2 -22.25 37.22 43.50
C ILE A 2 -21.50 36.31 44.49
N GLY A 3 -20.65 35.36 44.07
CA GLY A 3 -19.58 35.49 43.10
C GLY A 3 -18.25 35.66 43.85
N LYS A 4 -17.58 34.57 44.26
CA LYS A 4 -16.21 34.64 44.81
C LYS A 4 -15.20 34.49 43.68
N LYS A 5 -14.48 35.59 43.45
CA LYS A 5 -13.41 35.79 42.48
C LYS A 5 -12.29 34.75 42.64
N GLN A 6 -12.01 34.00 41.57
CA GLN A 6 -10.76 33.25 41.42
C GLN A 6 -9.59 34.23 41.18
N LYS A 7 -8.55 34.09 41.98
CA LYS A 7 -7.30 34.85 41.91
C LYS A 7 -6.39 34.17 40.88
N LEU A 8 -6.29 34.73 39.67
CA LEU A 8 -5.34 34.30 38.65
C LEU A 8 -3.91 34.54 39.16
N THR A 9 -3.17 33.46 39.38
CA THR A 9 -1.74 33.52 39.70
C THR A 9 -0.96 33.07 38.47
N LYS A 10 -0.22 34.01 37.88
CA LYS A 10 0.64 33.85 36.71
C LYS A 10 1.81 32.92 37.08
N LYS A 11 1.83 31.68 36.57
CA LYS A 11 3.01 30.81 36.65
C LYS A 11 3.87 31.00 35.40
N ILE A 12 5.05 31.54 35.65
CA ILE A 12 6.16 31.75 34.72
C ILE A 12 6.55 30.41 34.10
N SER A 13 6.59 30.31 32.77
CA SER A 13 7.10 29.16 32.04
C SER A 13 8.60 29.03 32.31
N LYS A 14 8.99 27.98 33.05
CA LYS A 14 10.39 27.54 33.04
C LYS A 14 10.74 27.09 31.62
N ASN A 15 11.81 27.64 31.06
CA ASN A 15 12.50 27.07 29.91
C ASN A 15 12.76 25.58 30.18
N LYS A 16 12.05 24.71 29.45
CA LYS A 16 12.45 23.31 29.32
C LYS A 16 13.49 23.26 28.21
N THR A 17 14.76 23.31 28.60
CA THR A 17 15.84 22.79 27.77
C THR A 17 15.59 21.30 27.58
N PHE A 18 15.37 20.87 26.33
CA PHE A 18 15.29 19.47 25.96
C PHE A 18 16.70 18.86 26.06
N ASN A 19 17.02 18.31 27.22
CA ASN A 19 18.17 17.43 27.40
C ASN A 19 17.62 16.01 27.60
N GLN A 20 17.22 15.37 26.50
CA GLN A 20 17.00 13.93 26.50
C GLN A 20 18.35 13.27 26.19
N LYS A 21 18.81 12.35 27.02
CA LYS A 21 20.06 11.61 26.77
C LYS A 21 19.80 10.60 25.64
N SER A 22 20.82 10.24 24.83
CA SER A 22 20.70 9.27 23.72
C SER A 22 19.97 8.00 24.15
N ASN A 23 20.36 7.45 25.28
CA ASN A 23 19.75 6.28 25.90
C ASN A 23 18.28 6.48 26.35
N GLU A 24 17.85 7.70 26.69
CA GLU A 24 16.42 8.00 26.92
C GLU A 24 15.65 8.28 25.62
N TYR A 25 16.34 8.60 24.53
CA TYR A 25 15.77 8.65 23.18
C TYR A 25 15.60 7.20 22.68
N ASP A 26 16.64 6.37 22.80
CA ASP A 26 16.68 4.99 22.36
C ASP A 26 15.70 4.10 23.16
N ASP A 27 15.58 4.24 24.49
CA ASP A 27 14.58 3.49 25.29
C ASP A 27 13.11 3.95 25.07
N LYS A 28 12.88 5.09 24.42
CA LYS A 28 11.53 5.56 24.04
C LYS A 28 11.23 5.45 22.55
N THR A 29 12.22 5.17 21.72
CA THR A 29 12.07 5.02 20.26
C THR A 29 12.37 3.61 19.77
N LEU A 30 12.92 2.73 20.61
CA LEU A 30 12.97 1.28 20.35
C LEU A 30 11.80 0.58 21.04
N VAL A 31 10.59 0.94 20.64
CA VAL A 31 9.57 -0.10 20.51
C VAL A 31 9.98 -0.86 19.25
N ARG A 32 10.64 -2.01 19.44
CA ARG A 32 10.74 -3.02 18.39
C ARG A 32 9.34 -3.55 18.15
N ASP A 33 8.56 -2.81 17.36
CA ASP A 33 7.33 -3.33 16.74
C ASP A 33 7.76 -4.22 15.57
N GLY A 34 8.24 -5.42 15.90
CA GLY A 34 8.40 -6.54 14.96
C GLY A 34 7.07 -7.16 14.55
N GLU A 35 5.97 -6.45 14.74
CA GLU A 35 4.66 -6.76 14.18
C GLU A 35 4.14 -5.46 13.58
N GLY A 36 4.09 -5.40 12.25
CA GLY A 36 3.70 -4.23 11.49
C GLY A 36 2.38 -3.63 11.99
N ASN A 37 2.47 -2.54 12.74
CA ASN A 37 1.30 -1.82 13.21
C ASN A 37 0.64 -1.08 12.05
N GLU A 38 -0.20 -1.83 11.36
CA GLU A 38 -1.19 -1.36 10.42
C GLU A 38 -1.97 -0.20 11.03
N PHE A 39 -2.16 0.89 10.28
CA PHE A 39 -3.28 1.79 10.54
C PHE A 39 -4.59 0.99 10.42
N THR A 40 -5.04 0.31 11.48
CA THR A 40 -6.22 -0.57 11.40
C THR A 40 -7.48 0.28 11.39
N TYR A 41 -7.82 0.77 10.20
CA TYR A 41 -9.16 1.24 9.87
C TYR A 41 -9.86 0.10 9.16
N VAL A 42 -11.04 -0.24 9.66
CA VAL A 42 -11.89 -1.25 9.05
C VAL A 42 -13.25 -0.60 8.87
N PRO A 43 -13.83 -0.64 7.66
CA PRO A 43 -15.21 -0.23 7.48
C PRO A 43 -16.04 -1.24 8.27
N LYS A 44 -17.00 -0.76 9.06
CA LYS A 44 -18.06 -1.69 9.47
C LYS A 44 -18.71 -2.17 8.18
N LEU A 45 -19.08 -3.44 8.05
CA LEU A 45 -19.90 -3.83 6.89
C LEU A 45 -21.21 -3.04 6.79
N ALA A 46 -21.69 -2.48 7.91
CA ALA A 46 -22.78 -1.52 7.94
C ALA A 46 -22.42 -0.13 7.36
N SER A 47 -21.17 0.12 6.98
CA SER A 47 -20.67 1.37 6.40
C SER A 47 -20.36 1.25 4.90
N LEU A 48 -20.67 0.12 4.24
CA LEU A 48 -20.75 0.10 2.78
C LEU A 48 -21.78 1.16 2.38
N GLN A 49 -21.34 2.14 1.60
CA GLN A 49 -22.18 3.29 1.26
C GLN A 49 -22.98 2.97 0.01
N THR A 50 -24.31 2.94 0.12
CA THR A 50 -25.20 2.42 -0.93
C THR A 50 -26.15 3.46 -1.50
N SER A 51 -25.97 4.75 -1.16
CA SER A 51 -26.80 5.81 -1.72
C SER A 51 -26.45 6.07 -3.18
N LEU A 52 -27.39 6.58 -3.97
CA LEU A 52 -27.17 6.88 -5.39
C LEU A 52 -25.97 7.82 -5.61
N ASP A 53 -25.73 8.76 -4.70
CA ASP A 53 -24.57 9.66 -4.73
C ASP A 53 -23.23 8.93 -4.51
N ASP A 54 -23.24 7.79 -3.80
CA ASP A 54 -22.07 6.97 -3.54
C ASP A 54 -21.76 6.02 -4.71
N ALA A 55 -22.69 5.81 -5.64
CA ALA A 55 -22.51 4.93 -6.80
C ALA A 55 -21.32 5.36 -7.66
N LYS A 56 -21.10 6.68 -7.82
CA LYS A 56 -19.95 7.23 -8.55
C LYS A 56 -18.59 6.96 -7.88
N TYR A 57 -18.58 6.47 -6.65
CA TYR A 57 -17.39 6.10 -5.89
C TYR A 57 -17.26 4.59 -5.68
N THR A 58 -18.07 3.81 -6.40
CA THR A 58 -18.19 2.36 -6.25
C THR A 58 -18.06 1.70 -7.62
N SER A 59 -17.41 0.55 -7.65
CA SER A 59 -17.37 -0.33 -8.81
C SER A 59 -17.54 -1.79 -8.36
N PHE A 60 -17.97 -2.64 -9.28
CA PHE A 60 -18.09 -4.08 -9.05
C PHE A 60 -17.04 -4.81 -9.88
N LEU A 61 -16.35 -5.73 -9.23
CA LEU A 61 -15.32 -6.57 -9.83
C LEU A 61 -15.84 -8.00 -9.88
N LYS A 62 -15.65 -8.65 -11.02
CA LYS A 62 -16.07 -10.03 -11.21
C LYS A 62 -14.95 -10.95 -10.70
N SER A 63 -15.29 -11.86 -9.80
CA SER A 63 -14.44 -13.03 -9.55
C SER A 63 -14.69 -14.01 -10.68
N GLU A 64 -13.64 -14.43 -11.39
CA GLU A 64 -13.73 -15.54 -12.35
C GLU A 64 -14.02 -16.84 -11.58
N ALA A 65 -15.27 -17.05 -11.16
CA ALA A 65 -15.72 -18.39 -10.79
C ALA A 65 -15.69 -19.22 -12.08
N SER A 66 -14.74 -20.15 -12.09
CA SER A 66 -14.37 -20.99 -13.22
C SER A 66 -15.58 -21.60 -13.93
N SER A 67 -15.54 -21.57 -15.26
CA SER A 67 -16.57 -22.04 -16.19
C SER A 67 -16.81 -23.56 -16.20
N TYR A 68 -16.45 -24.30 -15.15
CA TYR A 68 -16.53 -25.76 -15.15
C TYR A 68 -17.82 -26.35 -14.53
N TYR A 69 -18.59 -25.59 -13.74
CA TYR A 69 -19.85 -26.07 -13.17
C TYR A 69 -20.99 -25.06 -13.36
N THR A 70 -22.02 -25.45 -14.10
CA THR A 70 -23.15 -24.61 -14.55
C THR A 70 -24.15 -24.21 -13.45
N GLN A 71 -23.78 -24.35 -12.16
CA GLN A 71 -24.64 -24.06 -11.01
C GLN A 71 -23.91 -23.37 -9.86
N GLU A 72 -22.72 -22.79 -10.09
CA GLU A 72 -21.99 -22.09 -9.04
C GLU A 72 -22.56 -20.69 -8.74
N PRO A 73 -22.46 -20.23 -7.48
CA PRO A 73 -22.94 -18.92 -7.07
C PRO A 73 -22.16 -17.79 -7.75
N THR A 74 -22.83 -16.68 -8.03
CA THR A 74 -22.17 -15.47 -8.53
C THR A 74 -21.32 -14.88 -7.40
N LEU A 75 -20.00 -14.97 -7.56
CA LEU A 75 -18.99 -14.36 -6.70
C LEU A 75 -18.48 -13.07 -7.31
N GLY A 76 -18.14 -12.12 -6.46
CA GLY A 76 -17.49 -10.89 -6.88
C GLY A 76 -17.01 -10.06 -5.71
N GLU A 77 -16.46 -8.91 -6.05
CA GLU A 77 -16.00 -7.94 -5.07
C GLU A 77 -16.63 -6.57 -5.35
N ILE A 78 -16.97 -5.85 -4.28
CA ILE A 78 -17.36 -4.45 -4.37
C ILE A 78 -16.13 -3.63 -4.01
N PHE A 79 -15.71 -2.75 -4.91
CA PHE A 79 -14.64 -1.82 -4.68
C PHE A 79 -15.20 -0.41 -4.45
N GLN A 80 -14.85 0.22 -3.33
CA GLN A 80 -15.37 1.55 -2.98
C GLN A 80 -14.31 2.42 -2.32
N PHE A 81 -14.27 3.70 -2.71
CA PHE A 81 -13.57 4.75 -1.95
C PHE A 81 -14.55 5.39 -0.97
N PRO A 82 -14.65 4.97 0.31
CA PRO A 82 -15.64 5.51 1.23
C PRO A 82 -15.33 6.96 1.65
N LYS A 83 -16.35 7.66 2.17
CA LYS A 83 -16.15 8.95 2.86
C LYS A 83 -15.32 8.73 4.13
N LEU A 84 -14.42 9.64 4.47
CA LEU A 84 -13.63 9.54 5.71
C LEU A 84 -14.49 9.42 6.96
N SER A 85 -15.62 10.14 7.02
CA SER A 85 -16.57 10.06 8.16
C SER A 85 -17.22 8.69 8.38
N SER A 86 -17.18 7.82 7.37
CA SER A 86 -17.71 6.45 7.48
C SER A 86 -16.68 5.44 7.99
N LEU A 87 -15.41 5.87 8.11
CA LEU A 87 -14.36 5.06 8.71
C LEU A 87 -14.53 5.02 10.22
N LEU A 88 -14.29 3.85 10.79
CA LEU A 88 -14.29 3.65 12.23
C LEU A 88 -12.92 3.16 12.67
N THR A 89 -12.51 3.58 13.86
CA THR A 89 -11.31 3.05 14.52
C THR A 89 -11.54 1.58 14.88
N TYR A 90 -10.62 0.71 14.47
CA TYR A 90 -10.58 -0.66 14.94
C TYR A 90 -10.30 -0.68 16.45
N ASP A 91 -11.06 -1.51 17.18
CA ASP A 91 -11.09 -1.52 18.66
C ASP A 91 -10.24 -2.66 19.26
N GLY A 92 -9.33 -3.24 18.46
CA GLY A 92 -8.64 -4.49 18.79
C GLY A 92 -7.55 -4.40 19.87
N ASN A 93 -6.99 -3.21 20.13
CA ASN A 93 -5.97 -3.04 21.19
C ASN A 93 -5.98 -1.62 21.80
N PRO A 94 -6.21 -1.46 23.13
CA PRO A 94 -6.34 -0.17 23.79
C PRO A 94 -5.05 0.63 23.96
N ASP A 95 -3.86 0.03 23.84
CA ASP A 95 -2.59 0.73 24.04
C ASP A 95 -2.15 1.53 22.79
N TYR A 96 -2.49 1.03 21.59
CA TYR A 96 -2.30 1.74 20.30
C TYR A 96 -3.31 2.89 20.09
N LYS A 97 -4.29 3.00 20.99
CA LYS A 97 -5.44 3.89 20.86
C LYS A 97 -5.13 5.38 21.09
N GLN A 98 -3.97 5.72 21.67
CA GLN A 98 -3.74 7.05 22.23
C GLN A 98 -2.90 8.01 21.37
N ILE A 99 -1.91 7.53 20.60
CA ILE A 99 -0.93 8.43 19.95
C ILE A 99 -1.24 8.61 18.46
N THR A 100 -1.45 7.52 17.72
CA THR A 100 -1.70 7.53 16.27
C THR A 100 -3.13 7.98 15.94
N ILE A 101 -4.10 7.67 16.81
CA ILE A 101 -5.53 7.93 16.60
C ILE A 101 -5.88 9.42 16.63
N GLY A 102 -5.20 10.25 17.44
CA GLY A 102 -5.57 11.65 17.60
C GLY A 102 -5.44 12.47 16.31
N TRP A 103 -4.29 12.40 15.64
CA TRP A 103 -3.99 13.25 14.49
C TRP A 103 -4.82 12.88 13.25
N ILE A 104 -4.93 11.59 12.95
CA ILE A 104 -5.73 11.08 11.83
C ILE A 104 -7.25 11.20 12.08
N ASN A 105 -7.74 11.05 13.33
CA ASN A 105 -9.14 11.35 13.64
C ASN A 105 -9.45 12.82 13.44
N ASN A 106 -8.49 13.71 13.71
CA ASN A 106 -8.62 15.11 13.38
C ASN A 106 -8.68 15.31 11.86
N ILE A 107 -7.87 14.60 11.07
CA ILE A 107 -8.01 14.63 9.60
C ILE A 107 -9.42 14.18 9.18
N ILE A 108 -9.92 13.07 9.72
CA ILE A 108 -11.27 12.55 9.40
C ILE A 108 -12.35 13.58 9.77
N SER A 109 -12.26 14.17 10.97
CA SER A 109 -13.27 15.11 11.48
C SER A 109 -13.28 16.45 10.73
N HIS A 110 -12.13 16.89 10.22
CA HIS A 110 -12.03 18.12 9.43
C HIS A 110 -12.41 17.89 7.96
N ASN A 111 -12.38 16.64 7.49
CA ASN A 111 -12.62 16.28 6.09
C ASN A 111 -13.65 15.14 5.94
N PRO A 112 -14.83 15.23 6.56
CA PRO A 112 -15.75 14.10 6.70
C PRO A 112 -16.25 13.54 5.37
N SER A 113 -16.34 14.37 4.34
CA SER A 113 -16.79 13.99 2.99
C SER A 113 -15.66 13.65 2.02
N GLN A 114 -14.40 13.84 2.43
CA GLN A 114 -13.25 13.55 1.58
C GLN A 114 -13.18 12.05 1.28
N ARG A 115 -12.65 11.75 0.10
CA ARG A 115 -12.37 10.39 -0.37
C ARG A 115 -10.97 10.33 -0.95
N GLY A 116 -10.49 9.13 -1.23
CA GLY A 116 -9.22 8.89 -1.88
C GLY A 116 -8.13 8.40 -0.93
N LEU A 117 -8.12 8.79 0.35
CA LEU A 117 -7.07 8.33 1.29
C LEU A 117 -7.06 6.82 1.52
N VAL A 118 -8.23 6.20 1.50
CA VAL A 118 -8.40 4.75 1.64
C VAL A 118 -9.48 4.27 0.69
N ALA A 119 -9.31 3.04 0.23
CA ALA A 119 -10.31 2.28 -0.49
C ALA A 119 -10.47 0.89 0.13
N TYR A 120 -11.61 0.28 -0.11
CA TYR A 120 -11.90 -1.07 0.38
C TYR A 120 -12.47 -1.94 -0.71
N THR A 121 -12.02 -3.19 -0.71
CA THR A 121 -12.60 -4.28 -1.48
C THR A 121 -13.38 -5.19 -0.55
N TYR A 122 -14.66 -5.42 -0.86
CA TYR A 122 -15.57 -6.25 -0.09
C TYR A 122 -15.98 -7.48 -0.90
N ASN A 123 -15.62 -8.67 -0.43
CA ASN A 123 -16.02 -9.92 -1.07
C ASN A 123 -17.52 -10.16 -0.83
N PHE A 124 -18.26 -10.48 -1.91
CA PHE A 124 -19.69 -10.75 -1.85
C PHE A 124 -20.11 -12.00 -2.61
N VAL A 125 -21.29 -12.50 -2.22
CA VAL A 125 -21.99 -13.62 -2.85
C VAL A 125 -23.42 -13.19 -3.16
N ALA A 126 -23.86 -13.30 -4.42
CA ALA A 126 -25.25 -13.04 -4.80
C ALA A 126 -26.10 -14.33 -4.74
N ARG A 127 -27.37 -14.23 -4.33
CA ARG A 127 -28.14 -15.39 -3.84
C ARG A 127 -28.84 -16.24 -4.91
N SER A 128 -28.57 -17.54 -4.86
CA SER A 128 -29.56 -18.65 -4.76
C SER A 128 -29.16 -19.70 -3.69
N PHE A 129 -28.19 -19.38 -2.81
CA PHE A 129 -27.27 -20.34 -2.20
C PHE A 129 -27.68 -20.92 -0.84
N GLN A 130 -28.81 -20.54 -0.24
CA GLN A 130 -29.14 -21.03 1.12
C GLN A 130 -29.38 -22.55 1.17
N SER A 131 -29.80 -23.17 0.07
CA SER A 131 -30.02 -24.61 -0.05
C SER A 131 -28.78 -25.41 -0.51
N GLN A 132 -27.75 -24.75 -1.03
CA GLN A 132 -26.53 -25.39 -1.53
C GLN A 132 -25.33 -25.20 -0.59
N LEU A 133 -25.27 -24.08 0.15
CA LEU A 133 -24.25 -23.86 1.19
C LEU A 133 -24.32 -24.94 2.28
N ALA A 134 -25.52 -25.32 2.71
CA ALA A 134 -25.71 -26.40 3.69
C ALA A 134 -25.14 -27.75 3.19
N LYS A 135 -25.13 -28.00 1.87
CA LYS A 135 -24.53 -29.21 1.26
C LYS A 135 -23.01 -29.11 1.06
N LEU A 136 -22.46 -27.90 0.99
CA LEU A 136 -21.01 -27.65 0.91
C LEU A 136 -20.35 -27.63 2.29
N LEU A 137 -21.12 -27.34 3.33
CA LEU A 137 -20.72 -27.44 4.72
C LEU A 137 -20.95 -28.84 5.32
N GLU A 138 -21.69 -29.73 4.65
CA GLU A 138 -21.85 -31.13 5.11
C GLU A 138 -20.48 -31.83 5.23
N PRO A 139 -20.15 -32.43 6.40
CA PRO A 139 -18.85 -33.02 6.65
C PRO A 139 -18.63 -34.25 5.77
N ARG A 140 -17.79 -34.14 4.73
CA ARG A 140 -17.45 -35.23 3.80
C ARG A 140 -16.09 -35.89 4.08
N GLY A 141 -15.71 -36.03 5.34
CA GLY A 141 -14.54 -36.84 5.75
C GLY A 141 -13.18 -36.35 5.26
N MET A 142 -13.11 -35.18 4.62
CA MET A 142 -11.92 -34.35 4.50
C MET A 142 -12.18 -33.10 5.34
N GLU A 143 -11.15 -32.60 6.01
CA GLU A 143 -11.18 -31.30 6.71
C GLU A 143 -11.92 -30.29 5.82
N ILE A 144 -12.97 -29.68 6.37
CA ILE A 144 -13.72 -28.62 5.68
C ILE A 144 -12.76 -27.43 5.60
N TYR A 145 -11.86 -27.44 4.61
CA TYR A 145 -11.18 -26.24 4.18
C TYR A 145 -12.28 -25.33 3.64
N PRO A 146 -12.52 -24.17 4.25
CA PRO A 146 -13.58 -23.28 3.82
C PRO A 146 -13.12 -22.60 2.52
N LEU A 147 -12.96 -23.33 1.42
CA LEU A 147 -12.54 -22.83 0.10
C LEU A 147 -13.45 -21.71 -0.44
N PHE A 148 -14.66 -21.60 0.10
CA PHE A 148 -15.59 -20.52 -0.22
C PHE A 148 -15.30 -19.22 0.55
N LEU A 149 -14.56 -19.32 1.65
CA LEU A 149 -14.05 -18.21 2.45
C LEU A 149 -12.55 -18.00 2.20
N ASP A 150 -11.81 -19.04 1.82
CA ASP A 150 -10.40 -19.04 1.41
C ASP A 150 -10.30 -19.12 -0.13
N GLY A 151 -10.24 -17.97 -0.79
CA GLY A 151 -9.77 -17.92 -2.17
C GLY A 151 -8.27 -18.17 -2.21
N CYS A 152 -7.82 -19.44 -2.20
CA CYS A 152 -6.41 -19.91 -2.25
C CYS A 152 -5.38 -19.28 -1.29
N SER A 153 -5.72 -18.24 -0.52
CA SER A 153 -4.90 -17.60 0.50
C SER A 153 -5.76 -16.57 1.26
N GLY A 154 -6.31 -16.96 2.42
CA GLY A 154 -6.88 -16.02 3.38
C GLY A 154 -8.40 -15.94 3.30
N GLY A 155 -9.01 -16.01 4.49
CA GLY A 155 -10.44 -16.11 4.73
C GLY A 155 -11.29 -14.93 4.23
N THR A 156 -12.46 -14.78 4.86
CA THR A 156 -13.34 -13.61 4.71
C THR A 156 -12.61 -12.30 5.01
N THR A 157 -12.04 -11.64 3.99
CA THR A 157 -11.29 -10.38 4.18
C THR A 157 -11.97 -9.20 3.50
N VAL A 158 -12.11 -8.10 4.24
CA VAL A 158 -12.26 -6.78 3.63
C VAL A 158 -10.85 -6.24 3.41
N ARG A 159 -10.42 -6.07 2.15
CA ARG A 159 -9.05 -5.61 1.86
C ARG A 159 -9.02 -4.09 1.86
N ARG A 160 -8.12 -3.53 2.66
CA ARG A 160 -7.85 -2.09 2.73
C ARG A 160 -6.73 -1.73 1.77
N GLN A 161 -6.91 -0.64 1.06
CA GLN A 161 -5.91 -0.07 0.17
C GLN A 161 -5.72 1.39 0.59
N ALA A 162 -4.52 1.72 1.07
CA ALA A 162 -4.23 3.02 1.67
C ALA A 162 -3.23 3.81 0.84
N ALA A 163 -3.45 5.12 0.78
CA ALA A 163 -2.53 6.06 0.17
C ALA A 163 -1.16 6.03 0.84
N SER A 164 -0.09 6.11 0.06
CA SER A 164 1.25 6.24 0.64
C SER A 164 1.47 7.66 1.14
N PRO A 165 1.96 7.87 2.37
CA PRO A 165 2.35 9.19 2.81
C PRO A 165 3.52 9.71 1.95
N TYR A 166 3.65 11.02 1.82
CA TYR A 166 4.85 11.63 1.24
C TYR A 166 5.16 12.94 1.94
N VAL A 167 6.42 13.33 1.82
CA VAL A 167 6.94 14.61 2.30
C VAL A 167 7.62 15.30 1.14
N ARG A 168 7.44 16.61 1.02
CA ARG A 168 8.31 17.47 0.21
C ARG A 168 9.00 18.48 1.11
N PHE A 169 10.28 18.65 0.88
CA PHE A 169 11.08 19.69 1.50
C PHE A 169 11.94 20.38 0.45
N LEU A 170 12.32 21.62 0.74
CA LEU A 170 13.46 22.27 0.11
C LEU A 170 14.70 21.91 0.92
N ASP A 171 15.67 21.28 0.28
CA ASP A 171 17.00 21.05 0.85
C ASP A 171 17.93 22.21 0.49
N ILE A 172 18.48 22.86 1.52
CA ILE A 172 19.47 23.91 1.39
C ILE A 172 20.79 23.38 1.95
N TRP A 173 21.69 22.98 1.05
CA TRP A 173 23.03 22.56 1.41
C TRP A 173 24.00 23.75 1.42
N ASN A 174 24.77 23.90 2.49
CA ASN A 174 25.94 24.77 2.53
C ASN A 174 27.22 23.96 2.29
N PRO A 175 27.75 23.91 1.05
CA PRO A 175 28.99 23.19 0.75
C PRO A 175 30.25 23.97 1.13
N SER A 176 30.14 25.19 1.65
CA SER A 176 31.30 26.03 1.93
C SER A 176 31.92 25.69 3.29
N ASN A 177 33.20 26.03 3.45
CA ASN A 177 33.91 25.96 4.73
C ASN A 177 33.54 27.08 5.71
N SER A 178 32.56 27.92 5.37
CA SER A 178 32.10 29.06 6.17
C SER A 178 30.60 28.96 6.43
N SER A 179 30.12 29.60 7.50
CA SER A 179 28.67 29.66 7.74
C SER A 179 27.99 30.59 6.74
N VAL A 180 26.74 30.26 6.41
CA VAL A 180 25.89 31.05 5.52
C VAL A 180 24.67 31.55 6.29
N ASN A 181 24.31 32.81 6.13
CA ASN A 181 23.13 33.40 6.72
C ASN A 181 21.98 33.37 5.73
N LEU A 182 20.87 32.75 6.13
CA LEU A 182 19.60 32.80 5.45
C LEU A 182 18.73 33.88 6.10
N GLU A 183 18.52 34.97 5.37
CA GLU A 183 17.99 36.24 5.88
C GLU A 183 16.51 36.44 5.60
N SER A 184 16.03 35.91 4.48
CA SER A 184 14.60 35.94 4.14
C SER A 184 14.26 34.93 3.07
N MET A 185 12.97 34.66 2.93
CA MET A 185 12.41 33.92 1.82
C MET A 185 11.23 34.68 1.21
N GLU A 186 11.11 34.61 -0.11
CA GLU A 186 9.86 34.94 -0.79
C GLU A 186 9.07 33.65 -1.01
N ARG A 187 7.83 33.63 -0.54
CA ARG A 187 6.99 32.44 -0.57
C ARG A 187 5.57 32.74 -0.97
N GLN A 188 4.89 31.73 -1.49
CA GLN A 188 3.44 31.68 -1.59
C GLN A 188 2.95 30.60 -0.63
N ILE A 189 1.90 30.87 0.13
CA ILE A 189 1.36 29.92 1.09
C ILE A 189 -0.15 29.74 0.90
N ILE A 190 -0.58 28.49 0.85
CA ILE A 190 -1.98 28.13 0.98
C ILE A 190 -2.17 27.75 2.46
N SER A 191 -2.66 28.71 3.24
CA SER A 191 -2.84 28.53 4.68
C SER A 191 -4.09 27.70 4.96
N LYS A 192 -3.90 26.60 5.69
CA LYS A 192 -4.95 25.67 6.12
C LYS A 192 -4.65 25.20 7.53
N ASP A 193 -5.71 24.89 8.28
CA ASP A 193 -5.60 24.22 9.58
C ASP A 193 -4.84 22.90 9.44
N SER A 194 -4.11 22.50 10.49
CA SER A 194 -3.15 21.38 10.49
C SER A 194 -3.70 20.00 10.10
N TYR A 195 -5.01 19.88 9.88
CA TYR A 195 -5.70 18.63 9.56
C TYR A 195 -6.51 18.69 8.27
N THR A 196 -6.65 19.87 7.66
CA THR A 196 -7.47 20.05 6.46
C THR A 196 -6.75 19.48 5.25
N LEU A 197 -7.45 18.66 4.46
CA LEU A 197 -6.93 18.07 3.24
C LEU A 197 -7.12 19.03 2.07
N THR A 198 -6.11 19.13 1.22
CA THR A 198 -6.15 19.90 -0.03
C THR A 198 -5.77 18.98 -1.18
N GLU A 199 -6.62 18.93 -2.21
CA GLU A 199 -6.30 18.25 -3.47
C GLU A 199 -5.19 19.02 -4.20
N ILE A 200 -4.08 18.35 -4.51
CA ILE A 200 -2.89 19.00 -5.06
C ILE A 200 -2.40 18.34 -6.36
N ASP A 201 -3.32 17.72 -7.11
CA ASP A 201 -2.99 17.09 -8.40
C ASP A 201 -2.43 18.11 -9.40
N GLN A 202 -3.00 19.32 -9.41
CA GLN A 202 -2.59 20.47 -10.22
C GLN A 202 -2.06 21.58 -9.31
N ARG A 203 -0.96 21.27 -8.62
CA ARG A 203 -0.37 22.11 -7.59
C ARG A 203 0.03 23.49 -8.11
N ASP A 204 0.64 23.54 -9.29
CA ASP A 204 0.92 24.77 -10.03
C ASP A 204 -0.27 25.73 -10.09
N LYS A 205 -1.44 25.23 -10.49
CA LYS A 205 -2.68 26.03 -10.59
C LYS A 205 -3.17 26.55 -9.25
N LEU A 206 -2.93 25.82 -8.17
CA LEU A 206 -3.28 26.29 -6.83
C LEU A 206 -2.52 27.55 -6.44
N PHE A 207 -1.30 27.72 -6.95
CA PHE A 207 -0.43 28.85 -6.62
C PHE A 207 -0.48 30.00 -7.64
N GLU A 208 -1.12 29.83 -8.80
CA GLU A 208 -1.22 30.88 -9.84
C GLU A 208 -1.77 32.21 -9.33
N LYS A 209 -2.69 32.16 -8.35
CA LYS A 209 -3.37 33.34 -7.79
C LYS A 209 -2.96 33.68 -6.36
N ILE A 210 -2.00 32.95 -5.80
CA ILE A 210 -1.54 33.18 -4.43
C ILE A 210 -0.46 34.28 -4.46
N PRO A 211 -0.61 35.37 -3.67
CA PRO A 211 0.40 36.41 -3.64
C PRO A 211 1.72 35.89 -3.07
N THR A 212 2.82 36.42 -3.60
CA THR A 212 4.15 36.18 -3.03
C THR A 212 4.37 37.13 -1.87
N GLU A 213 4.72 36.59 -0.72
CA GLU A 213 5.00 37.31 0.51
C GLU A 213 6.47 37.15 0.89
N GLN A 214 7.06 38.22 1.42
CA GLN A 214 8.40 38.17 2.01
C GLN A 214 8.30 37.78 3.48
N PHE A 215 9.11 36.81 3.89
CA PHE A 215 9.22 36.33 5.26
C PHE A 215 10.67 36.44 5.73
N GLU A 216 10.90 37.15 6.83
CA GLU A 216 12.24 37.26 7.42
C GLU A 216 12.66 35.94 8.07
N LEU A 217 13.89 35.51 7.77
CA LEU A 217 14.55 34.35 8.34
C LEU A 217 15.80 34.85 9.09
N LYS A 218 16.12 34.23 10.22
CA LYS A 218 17.35 34.53 10.98
C LYS A 218 18.07 33.23 11.29
N ILE A 219 18.35 32.47 10.23
CA ILE A 219 18.93 31.13 10.33
C ILE A 219 20.37 31.18 9.83
N ARG A 220 21.28 30.61 10.61
CA ARG A 220 22.68 30.42 10.23
C ARG A 220 22.89 28.95 9.92
N ILE A 221 23.29 28.63 8.69
CA ILE A 221 23.60 27.28 8.24
C ILE A 221 25.12 27.07 8.43
N PRO A 222 25.55 26.12 9.28
CA PRO A 222 26.97 25.82 9.47
C PRO A 222 27.65 25.26 8.20
N PRO A 223 28.99 25.25 8.13
CA PRO A 223 29.73 24.59 7.05
C PRO A 223 29.32 23.12 6.88
N ASN A 224 29.21 22.67 5.63
CA ASN A 224 28.91 21.27 5.27
C ASN A 224 27.62 20.71 5.92
N GLN A 225 26.61 21.55 6.12
CA GLN A 225 25.33 21.14 6.68
C GLN A 225 24.16 21.42 5.74
N HIS A 226 23.10 20.64 5.93
CA HIS A 226 21.81 20.77 5.27
C HIS A 226 20.82 21.50 6.18
N LEU A 227 19.95 22.30 5.58
CA LEU A 227 18.73 22.82 6.19
C LEU A 227 17.54 22.36 5.36
N PHE A 228 16.68 21.56 5.97
CA PHE A 228 15.44 21.12 5.35
C PHE A 228 14.28 22.05 5.75
N ILE A 229 13.59 22.60 4.75
CA ILE A 229 12.35 23.35 4.96
C ILE A 229 11.21 22.49 4.43
N LEU A 230 10.36 21.97 5.31
CA LEU A 230 9.15 21.24 4.96
C LEU A 230 8.22 22.17 4.15
N THR A 231 7.90 21.78 2.91
CA THR A 231 7.01 22.55 2.04
C THR A 231 5.63 21.90 1.90
N GLU A 232 5.56 20.58 2.09
CA GLU A 232 4.34 19.81 1.91
C GLU A 232 4.45 18.48 2.64
N PHE A 233 3.37 18.05 3.26
CA PHE A 233 3.18 16.68 3.70
C PHE A 233 1.80 16.24 3.23
N GLY A 234 1.68 14.99 2.77
CA GLY A 234 0.44 14.52 2.19
C GLY A 234 0.41 13.03 1.94
N PHE A 235 -0.53 12.64 1.11
CA PHE A 235 -0.81 11.26 0.72
C PHE A 235 -0.90 11.16 -0.81
N ASP A 236 -0.27 10.14 -1.39
CA ASP A 236 -0.28 9.83 -2.81
C ASP A 236 -1.04 8.52 -3.06
N ASN A 237 -2.20 8.64 -3.70
CA ASN A 237 -3.07 7.53 -4.05
C ASN A 237 -2.60 6.78 -5.29
N ARG A 238 -1.60 7.28 -6.03
CA ARG A 238 -1.03 6.58 -7.19
C ARG A 238 -0.19 5.38 -6.77
N ALA A 239 0.36 5.42 -5.56
CA ALA A 239 1.05 4.28 -4.95
C ALA A 239 0.08 3.16 -4.54
N ILE A 240 -1.22 3.47 -4.44
CA ILE A 240 -2.23 2.41 -4.42
C ILE A 240 -2.23 1.79 -5.82
N GLN A 241 -1.51 0.67 -6.00
CA GLN A 241 -1.45 -0.11 -7.24
C GLN A 241 -2.79 -0.84 -7.48
N LEU A 242 -3.87 -0.09 -7.60
CA LEU A 242 -5.26 -0.56 -7.80
C LEU A 242 -5.40 -1.47 -9.02
N ALA A 243 -4.54 -1.23 -10.00
CA ALA A 243 -4.39 -1.93 -11.27
C ALA A 243 -3.89 -3.38 -11.15
N ASP A 244 -2.82 -3.53 -10.38
CA ASP A 244 -2.00 -4.74 -10.37
C ASP A 244 -2.51 -5.74 -9.32
N TYR A 245 -3.08 -5.24 -8.22
CA TYR A 245 -3.70 -6.09 -7.17
C TYR A 245 -5.03 -6.71 -7.55
N LEU A 246 -5.83 -6.04 -8.40
CA LEU A 246 -7.19 -6.48 -8.69
C LEU A 246 -7.29 -7.28 -9.98
N GLY A 247 -6.24 -7.28 -10.81
CA GLY A 247 -6.31 -7.74 -12.19
C GLY A 247 -7.32 -6.89 -12.96
N TYR A 248 -6.93 -6.26 -14.07
CA TYR A 248 -7.85 -5.48 -14.90
C TYR A 248 -8.94 -6.31 -15.63
N SER A 249 -9.46 -7.38 -15.02
CA SER A 249 -10.53 -8.23 -15.54
C SER A 249 -11.91 -7.68 -15.18
N ASN A 250 -12.36 -6.76 -16.04
CA ASN A 250 -13.74 -6.59 -16.51
C ASN A 250 -14.82 -6.26 -15.46
N PHE A 251 -15.07 -4.96 -15.27
CA PHE A 251 -16.41 -4.47 -14.94
C PHE A 251 -17.39 -5.01 -15.99
N ASP A 252 -18.23 -5.98 -15.62
CA ASP A 252 -19.23 -6.60 -16.49
C ASP A 252 -20.62 -6.04 -16.15
N SER A 253 -21.06 -5.03 -16.89
CA SER A 253 -22.39 -4.42 -16.74
C SER A 253 -23.54 -5.42 -16.93
N ASN A 254 -23.32 -6.50 -17.69
CA ASN A 254 -24.30 -7.57 -17.90
C ASN A 254 -24.36 -8.58 -16.74
N ALA A 255 -23.28 -8.70 -15.95
CA ALA A 255 -23.30 -9.49 -14.72
C ALA A 255 -24.06 -8.75 -13.60
N LEU A 256 -23.98 -7.42 -13.58
CA LEU A 256 -24.64 -6.58 -12.58
C LEU A 256 -26.16 -6.58 -12.68
N SER A 257 -26.71 -6.59 -13.91
CA SER A 257 -28.16 -6.66 -14.13
C SER A 257 -28.78 -7.98 -13.64
N LYS A 258 -27.97 -9.03 -13.44
CA LYS A 258 -28.43 -10.34 -12.94
C LYS A 258 -28.48 -10.44 -11.41
N ILE A 259 -27.79 -9.55 -10.70
CA ILE A 259 -27.70 -9.54 -9.24
C ILE A 259 -28.45 -8.37 -8.61
N SER A 260 -29.07 -7.50 -9.42
CA SER A 260 -29.61 -6.23 -8.97
C SER A 260 -30.84 -6.37 -8.04
N ASP A 261 -31.64 -7.41 -8.24
CA ASP A 261 -32.78 -7.73 -7.39
C ASP A 261 -32.44 -8.72 -6.26
N GLN A 262 -31.15 -9.09 -6.09
CA GLN A 262 -30.73 -10.13 -5.15
C GLN A 262 -30.07 -9.53 -3.90
N PRO A 263 -30.32 -10.10 -2.70
CA PRO A 263 -29.52 -9.77 -1.54
C PRO A 263 -28.08 -10.26 -1.74
N LEU A 264 -27.12 -9.41 -1.42
CA LEU A 264 -25.70 -9.73 -1.42
C LEU A 264 -25.27 -10.07 0.00
N TYR A 265 -24.52 -11.16 0.15
CA TYR A 265 -23.90 -11.54 1.42
C TYR A 265 -22.44 -11.11 1.39
N ILE A 266 -22.10 -10.14 2.23
CA ILE A 266 -20.76 -9.56 2.30
C ILE A 266 -20.03 -10.09 3.53
N SER A 267 -18.80 -10.53 3.32
CA SER A 267 -17.87 -11.09 4.31
C SER A 267 -17.55 -10.14 5.48
N ARG A 268 -17.71 -10.58 6.74
CA ARG A 268 -17.35 -9.81 7.96
C ARG A 268 -15.83 -9.82 8.21
N PRO A 269 -15.22 -8.67 8.57
CA PRO A 269 -13.87 -8.67 9.12
C PRO A 269 -13.88 -9.31 10.52
N ASP A 270 -12.75 -9.92 10.90
CA ASP A 270 -12.46 -10.41 12.26
C ASP A 270 -13.40 -11.47 12.80
N VAL A 271 -13.59 -12.50 11.99
CA VAL A 271 -14.27 -13.68 12.44
C VAL A 271 -13.28 -14.51 13.26
N LYS A 272 -13.46 -14.56 14.59
CA LYS A 272 -12.66 -15.44 15.47
C LYS A 272 -12.69 -16.88 14.94
N SER A 273 -11.59 -17.61 15.10
CA SER A 273 -11.54 -19.04 14.84
C SER A 273 -12.73 -19.73 15.51
N PHE A 274 -13.49 -20.51 14.74
CA PHE A 274 -14.62 -21.25 15.29
C PHE A 274 -14.22 -22.70 15.54
N ASP A 275 -14.64 -23.22 16.68
CA ASP A 275 -14.51 -24.64 16.99
C ASP A 275 -15.53 -25.51 16.23
N ASN A 276 -16.54 -24.90 15.59
CA ASN A 276 -17.63 -25.57 14.86
C ASN A 276 -17.98 -24.80 13.57
N GLU A 277 -18.80 -25.41 12.69
CA GLU A 277 -19.32 -24.73 11.50
C GLU A 277 -19.94 -23.36 11.83
N PRO A 278 -19.42 -22.27 11.24
CA PRO A 278 -19.96 -20.94 11.53
C PRO A 278 -21.35 -20.77 10.94
N ARG A 279 -22.25 -20.17 11.71
CA ARG A 279 -23.52 -19.74 11.12
C ARG A 279 -23.28 -18.58 10.15
N LEU A 280 -23.87 -18.64 8.97
CA LEU A 280 -23.66 -17.63 7.91
C LEU A 280 -23.95 -16.19 8.38
N ASP A 281 -24.94 -15.99 9.26
CA ASP A 281 -25.30 -14.70 9.85
C ASP A 281 -24.26 -14.15 10.84
N GLN A 282 -23.32 -14.99 11.28
CA GLN A 282 -22.20 -14.60 12.14
C GLN A 282 -21.00 -14.11 11.32
N VAL A 283 -20.82 -14.63 10.10
CA VAL A 283 -19.65 -14.37 9.24
C VAL A 283 -19.93 -13.50 8.01
N THR A 284 -21.20 -13.19 7.75
CA THR A 284 -21.60 -12.27 6.69
C THR A 284 -22.61 -11.24 7.17
N SER A 285 -22.71 -10.14 6.44
CA SER A 285 -23.81 -9.20 6.51
C SER A 285 -24.55 -9.16 5.18
N THR A 286 -25.87 -9.13 5.25
CA THR A 286 -26.73 -9.00 4.07
C THR A 286 -26.85 -7.52 3.70
N VAL A 287 -26.61 -7.19 2.43
CA VAL A 287 -26.84 -5.86 1.86
C VAL A 287 -27.78 -5.99 0.67
N GLN A 288 -28.70 -5.02 0.54
CA GLN A 288 -29.52 -4.84 -0.65
C GLN A 288 -29.10 -3.55 -1.35
N LEU A 289 -28.85 -3.64 -2.64
CA LEU A 289 -28.42 -2.52 -3.47
C LEU A 289 -29.54 -2.18 -4.46
N PRO A 290 -30.05 -0.94 -4.48
CA PRO A 290 -31.07 -0.56 -5.46
C PRO A 290 -30.56 -0.72 -6.90
N ASN A 291 -31.44 -1.11 -7.83
CA ASN A 291 -31.10 -1.21 -9.26
C ASN A 291 -30.52 0.11 -9.81
N GLU A 292 -31.05 1.25 -9.38
CA GLU A 292 -30.55 2.57 -9.74
C GLU A 292 -29.12 2.82 -9.25
N PHE A 293 -28.75 2.33 -8.05
CA PHE A 293 -27.39 2.41 -7.54
C PHE A 293 -26.44 1.61 -8.42
N ILE A 294 -26.79 0.35 -8.70
CA ILE A 294 -25.98 -0.58 -9.49
C ILE A 294 -25.75 -0.03 -10.90
N THR A 295 -26.83 0.39 -11.56
CA THR A 295 -26.79 0.96 -12.93
C THR A 295 -26.03 2.28 -12.99
N SER A 296 -25.96 3.04 -11.89
CA SER A 296 -25.21 4.30 -11.80
C SER A 296 -23.76 4.14 -11.31
N THR A 297 -23.30 2.92 -10.99
CA THR A 297 -21.92 2.70 -10.59
C THR A 297 -20.94 2.97 -11.74
N LYS A 298 -19.75 3.45 -11.40
CA LYS A 298 -18.72 3.74 -12.40
C LYS A 298 -17.85 2.52 -12.65
N ASP A 299 -17.35 2.39 -13.87
CA ASP A 299 -16.25 1.49 -14.14
C ASP A 299 -15.00 1.89 -13.31
N ILE A 300 -14.13 0.92 -13.06
CA ILE A 300 -12.94 1.10 -12.21
C ILE A 300 -12.04 2.25 -12.70
N LYS A 301 -11.90 2.46 -14.01
CA LYS A 301 -11.06 3.52 -14.58
C LYS A 301 -11.68 4.89 -14.34
N SER A 302 -12.99 5.04 -14.53
CA SER A 302 -13.73 6.27 -14.25
C SER A 302 -13.74 6.59 -12.75
N LEU A 303 -13.74 5.57 -11.90
CA LEU A 303 -13.60 5.72 -10.45
C LEU A 303 -12.21 6.23 -10.06
N ILE A 304 -11.15 5.57 -10.52
CA ILE A 304 -9.75 5.93 -10.24
C ILE A 304 -9.41 7.34 -10.75
N ASN A 305 -9.92 7.71 -11.92
CA ASN A 305 -9.72 9.06 -12.45
C ASN A 305 -10.61 10.11 -11.76
N GLY A 306 -11.64 9.67 -11.03
CA GLY A 306 -12.59 10.53 -10.35
C GLY A 306 -12.24 10.84 -8.89
N ILE A 307 -11.18 10.24 -8.34
CA ILE A 307 -10.67 10.52 -7.00
C ILE A 307 -9.36 11.32 -7.08
N PRO A 308 -9.09 12.20 -6.09
CA PRO A 308 -7.85 12.97 -6.07
C PRO A 308 -6.65 12.03 -5.99
N LYS A 309 -5.62 12.25 -6.79
CA LYS A 309 -4.42 11.39 -6.78
C LYS A 309 -3.50 11.76 -5.62
N ARG A 310 -3.50 13.03 -5.20
CA ARG A 310 -2.68 13.52 -4.10
C ARG A 310 -3.45 14.48 -3.21
N LEU A 311 -3.29 14.29 -1.91
CA LEU A 311 -3.91 15.09 -0.87
C LEU A 311 -2.84 15.60 0.08
N ALA A 312 -2.64 16.92 0.15
CA ALA A 312 -1.77 17.53 1.16
C ALA A 312 -2.54 17.76 2.45
N VAL A 313 -1.89 17.58 3.60
CA VAL A 313 -2.46 17.86 4.92
C VAL A 313 -1.93 19.20 5.43
N GLY A 314 -2.85 20.08 5.80
CA GLY A 314 -2.50 21.38 6.34
C GLY A 314 -1.96 22.34 5.30
N SER A 315 -1.12 23.27 5.75
CA SER A 315 -0.62 24.35 4.90
C SER A 315 0.39 23.84 3.88
N VAL A 316 0.30 24.35 2.64
CA VAL A 316 1.22 24.01 1.55
C VAL A 316 2.01 25.26 1.16
N LEU A 317 3.31 25.09 0.95
CA LEU A 317 4.26 26.19 0.74
C LEU A 317 4.95 26.09 -0.62
N ASN A 318 5.01 27.22 -1.31
CA ASN A 318 5.91 27.47 -2.42
C ASN A 318 6.99 28.46 -1.99
N ILE A 319 8.25 28.15 -2.27
CA ILE A 319 9.38 29.06 -2.03
C ILE A 319 9.87 29.52 -3.40
N ASN A 320 9.72 30.81 -3.69
CA ASN A 320 10.08 31.41 -4.97
C ASN A 320 11.53 31.90 -4.97
N SER A 321 12.03 32.35 -3.82
CA SER A 321 13.43 32.75 -3.66
C SER A 321 13.88 32.77 -2.20
N LEU A 322 15.20 32.74 -2.00
CA LEU A 322 15.85 32.92 -0.70
C LEU A 322 16.85 34.07 -0.79
N THR A 323 16.98 34.85 0.28
CA THR A 323 18.07 35.82 0.44
C THR A 323 19.15 35.22 1.34
N VAL A 324 20.32 35.02 0.76
CA VAL A 324 21.46 34.33 1.37
C VAL A 324 22.67 35.25 1.34
N ASN A 325 23.18 35.64 2.52
CA ASN A 325 24.25 36.63 2.67
C ASN A 325 24.02 37.90 1.82
N GLY A 326 22.81 38.48 1.90
CA GLY A 326 22.38 39.65 1.12
C GLY A 326 22.11 39.38 -0.37
N LYS A 327 22.34 38.17 -0.89
CA LYS A 327 22.10 37.82 -2.29
C LYS A 327 20.81 37.03 -2.45
N LYS A 328 19.94 37.49 -3.35
CA LYS A 328 18.71 36.79 -3.73
C LYS A 328 19.02 35.63 -4.69
N ILE A 329 18.56 34.44 -4.34
CA ILE A 329 18.65 33.19 -5.10
C ILE A 329 17.24 32.78 -5.48
N LYS A 330 16.94 32.72 -6.78
CA LYS A 330 15.66 32.23 -7.28
C LYS A 330 15.57 30.72 -7.13
N ILE A 331 14.41 30.22 -6.73
CA ILE A 331 14.08 28.80 -6.67
C ILE A 331 12.97 28.54 -7.67
N ASP A 332 13.16 27.52 -8.50
CA ASP A 332 12.11 27.09 -9.40
C ASP A 332 10.98 26.41 -8.61
N PRO A 333 9.71 26.66 -8.98
CA PRO A 333 8.60 26.02 -8.30
C PRO A 333 8.72 24.50 -8.42
N PRO A 334 8.36 23.74 -7.38
CA PRO A 334 8.42 22.29 -7.43
C PRO A 334 7.45 21.78 -8.51
N LEU A 335 7.82 20.66 -9.14
CA LEU A 335 6.96 19.97 -10.09
C LEU A 335 5.61 19.59 -9.46
N ASN A 336 4.58 19.40 -10.28
CA ASN A 336 3.28 18.93 -9.79
C ASN A 336 3.43 17.59 -9.03
N GLU A 337 4.38 16.75 -9.43
CA GLU A 337 4.64 15.47 -8.78
C GLU A 337 5.81 15.55 -7.80
N PRO A 338 5.71 14.89 -6.63
CA PRO A 338 6.84 14.81 -5.72
C PRO A 338 7.94 13.96 -6.36
N GLN A 339 9.20 14.42 -6.30
CA GLN A 339 10.34 13.62 -6.75
C GLN A 339 10.63 12.43 -5.84
N PHE A 340 10.21 12.51 -4.57
CA PHE A 340 10.37 11.47 -3.57
C PHE A 340 9.00 11.13 -2.97
N SER A 341 8.58 9.88 -3.09
CA SER A 341 7.48 9.32 -2.32
C SER A 341 8.07 8.61 -1.11
N LEU A 342 7.55 8.85 0.09
CA LEU A 342 7.78 7.96 1.24
C LEU A 342 6.79 6.80 1.10
N SER A 343 7.00 5.96 0.08
CA SER A 343 6.31 4.68 0.07
C SER A 343 6.91 3.81 1.16
N ALA A 344 6.37 3.92 2.36
CA ALA A 344 6.40 2.78 3.23
C ALA A 344 5.42 1.78 2.63
N TYR A 345 5.95 0.90 1.76
CA TYR A 345 5.27 -0.32 1.36
C TYR A 345 5.15 -1.17 2.63
N PHE A 346 4.09 -0.91 3.39
CA PHE A 346 3.70 -1.68 4.56
C PHE A 346 2.78 -2.81 4.11
N ASP A 347 3.29 -3.68 3.25
CA ASP A 347 2.66 -4.97 2.99
C ASP A 347 3.63 -6.08 3.38
N TYR A 348 3.06 -7.11 3.97
CA TYR A 348 3.71 -8.21 4.67
C TYR A 348 4.81 -8.86 3.83
N GLY A 349 6.03 -8.88 4.38
CA GLY A 349 7.16 -9.62 3.82
C GLY A 349 7.65 -9.01 2.51
N SER A 350 8.40 -7.92 2.62
CA SER A 350 9.21 -7.41 1.52
C SER A 350 10.19 -8.48 1.08
N CYS A 351 10.32 -8.63 -0.24
CA CYS A 351 10.97 -9.76 -0.86
C CYS A 351 11.33 -9.40 -2.30
N PRO A 352 12.39 -10.01 -2.84
CA PRO A 352 12.71 -9.79 -4.23
C PRO A 352 11.57 -10.29 -5.12
N TYR A 353 11.24 -9.52 -6.15
CA TYR A 353 10.21 -9.85 -7.12
C TYR A 353 10.76 -10.76 -8.21
N LEU A 354 10.01 -11.79 -8.57
CA LEU A 354 10.31 -12.64 -9.73
C LEU A 354 9.46 -12.22 -10.91
N LEU A 355 10.13 -11.88 -12.01
CA LEU A 355 9.53 -11.49 -13.27
C LEU A 355 9.99 -12.45 -14.37
N VAL A 356 9.10 -12.72 -15.32
CA VAL A 356 9.39 -13.50 -16.53
C VAL A 356 9.09 -12.65 -17.75
N PHE A 357 9.97 -12.70 -18.75
CA PHE A 357 9.76 -11.93 -19.98
C PHE A 357 8.78 -12.65 -20.91
N ASP A 358 7.68 -11.99 -21.23
CA ASP A 358 6.71 -12.42 -22.24
C ASP A 358 7.21 -11.97 -23.62
N SER A 359 7.70 -12.92 -24.41
CA SER A 359 8.25 -12.65 -25.74
C SER A 359 7.20 -12.22 -26.77
N GLU A 360 5.95 -12.64 -26.60
CA GLU A 360 4.87 -12.29 -27.54
C GLU A 360 4.46 -10.82 -27.35
N LYS A 361 4.36 -10.39 -26.08
CA LYS A 361 3.93 -9.04 -25.71
C LYS A 361 5.07 -8.06 -25.52
N GLN A 362 6.31 -8.52 -25.48
CA GLN A 362 7.52 -7.72 -25.21
C GLN A 362 7.45 -6.97 -23.88
N ILE A 363 6.90 -7.63 -22.84
CA ILE A 363 6.75 -7.06 -21.49
C ILE A 363 7.29 -8.01 -20.44
N TRP A 364 7.70 -7.47 -19.30
CA TRP A 364 7.96 -8.26 -18.11
C TRP A 364 6.64 -8.58 -17.40
N LYS A 365 6.35 -9.86 -17.25
CA LYS A 365 5.23 -10.36 -16.45
C LYS A 365 5.72 -10.68 -15.05
N GLU A 366 5.13 -10.03 -14.06
CA GLU A 366 5.40 -10.34 -12.65
C GLU A 366 4.73 -11.65 -12.24
N LEU A 367 5.47 -12.48 -11.50
CA LEU A 367 4.98 -13.75 -10.92
C LEU A 367 4.78 -13.67 -9.40
N GLY A 368 5.08 -12.52 -8.80
CA GLY A 368 5.01 -12.27 -7.36
C GLY A 368 6.39 -12.22 -6.70
N THR A 369 6.42 -12.28 -5.38
CA THR A 369 7.63 -12.26 -4.56
C THR A 369 8.25 -13.65 -4.41
N VAL A 370 9.57 -13.70 -4.26
CA VAL A 370 10.31 -14.91 -3.89
C VAL A 370 11.00 -14.72 -2.55
N LEU A 371 11.26 -15.81 -1.83
CA LEU A 371 11.84 -15.77 -0.48
C LEU A 371 10.93 -15.12 0.58
N SER A 372 9.61 -15.10 0.37
CA SER A 372 8.61 -14.60 1.34
C SER A 372 8.73 -15.24 2.72
N GLY A 373 8.82 -14.39 3.74
CA GLY A 373 8.94 -14.77 5.16
C GLY A 373 10.35 -15.19 5.59
N LEU A 374 11.39 -14.88 4.80
CA LEU A 374 12.79 -15.19 5.07
C LEU A 374 13.60 -13.93 5.39
N ASP A 375 13.17 -13.19 6.41
CA ASP A 375 13.68 -11.86 6.79
C ASP A 375 15.00 -11.86 7.57
N SER A 376 15.71 -12.98 7.56
CA SER A 376 16.96 -13.15 8.30
C SER A 376 17.70 -14.42 7.88
N ALA A 377 19.02 -14.43 8.07
CA ALA A 377 19.87 -15.57 7.72
C ALA A 377 19.44 -16.88 8.41
N ASN A 378 18.86 -16.81 9.63
CA ASN A 378 18.36 -17.99 10.34
C ASN A 378 17.07 -18.58 9.75
N LEU A 379 16.36 -17.84 8.89
CA LEU A 379 15.18 -18.33 8.18
C LEU A 379 15.48 -18.76 6.74
N GLN A 380 16.73 -18.60 6.28
CA GLN A 380 17.17 -19.00 4.94
C GLN A 380 16.69 -20.41 4.59
N GLN A 381 16.01 -20.53 3.45
CA GLN A 381 15.53 -21.82 2.95
C GLN A 381 15.48 -21.85 1.44
N THR A 382 15.43 -23.06 0.88
CA THR A 382 15.24 -23.27 -0.56
C THR A 382 13.76 -23.26 -0.91
N LYS A 383 13.39 -22.46 -1.91
CA LYS A 383 12.03 -22.37 -2.47
C LYS A 383 12.03 -22.73 -3.95
N LEU A 384 10.86 -23.15 -4.45
CA LEU A 384 10.63 -23.54 -5.84
C LEU A 384 9.51 -22.71 -6.45
N TYR A 385 9.74 -22.13 -7.62
CA TYR A 385 8.80 -21.26 -8.32
C TYR A 385 8.61 -21.69 -9.77
N GLN A 386 7.37 -21.74 -10.25
CA GLN A 386 7.07 -22.08 -11.64
C GLN A 386 7.25 -20.84 -12.52
N LEU A 387 8.03 -20.94 -13.60
CA LEU A 387 8.28 -19.81 -14.52
C LEU A 387 7.27 -19.70 -15.68
N GLY A 388 6.24 -20.55 -15.68
CA GLY A 388 5.22 -20.61 -16.73
C GLY A 388 5.65 -21.38 -17.98
N ASN A 389 4.93 -21.16 -19.09
CA ASN A 389 5.12 -21.90 -20.33
C ASN A 389 6.16 -21.21 -21.23
N LYS A 390 7.28 -21.90 -21.49
CA LYS A 390 8.40 -21.45 -22.37
C LYS A 390 8.96 -20.05 -22.04
N PRO A 391 9.35 -19.78 -20.77
CA PRO A 391 10.04 -18.54 -20.44
C PRO A 391 11.36 -18.44 -21.22
N ILE A 392 11.69 -17.26 -21.74
CA ILE A 392 12.98 -17.00 -22.40
C ILE A 392 13.97 -16.25 -21.51
N LYS A 393 13.45 -15.45 -20.57
CA LYS A 393 14.23 -14.75 -19.56
C LYS A 393 13.43 -14.66 -18.27
N PHE A 394 14.14 -14.58 -17.15
CA PHE A 394 13.57 -14.13 -15.90
C PHE A 394 14.46 -13.11 -15.22
N LYS A 395 13.88 -12.36 -14.29
CA LYS A 395 14.55 -11.36 -13.49
C LYS A 395 14.13 -11.51 -12.03
N ILE A 396 15.11 -11.43 -11.14
CA ILE A 396 14.90 -11.24 -9.70
C ILE A 396 15.22 -9.78 -9.40
N GLN A 397 14.31 -9.06 -8.77
CA GLN A 397 14.45 -7.62 -8.54
C GLN A 397 14.21 -7.26 -7.09
N GLU A 398 15.15 -6.57 -6.48
CA GLU A 398 14.91 -5.91 -5.20
C GLU A 398 14.28 -4.53 -5.47
N ARG A 399 13.09 -4.30 -4.93
CA ARG A 399 12.34 -3.04 -5.14
C ARG A 399 12.16 -2.27 -3.85
N ASP A 400 12.19 -2.98 -2.73
CA ASP A 400 11.90 -2.49 -1.42
C ASP A 400 13.22 -2.12 -0.70
N PRO A 401 13.19 -1.38 0.42
CA PRO A 401 14.39 -0.92 1.11
C PRO A 401 15.07 -2.04 1.90
N GLU A 402 15.49 -3.09 1.18
CA GLU A 402 16.09 -4.31 1.72
C GLU A 402 17.35 -4.69 0.94
N ILE A 403 18.11 -5.62 1.53
CA ILE A 403 19.18 -6.35 0.86
C ILE A 403 18.72 -7.80 0.72
N THR A 404 18.60 -8.25 -0.52
CA THR A 404 18.36 -9.66 -0.84
C THR A 404 19.71 -10.40 -0.91
N TYR A 405 19.82 -11.50 -0.17
CA TYR A 405 20.99 -12.38 -0.15
C TYR A 405 20.66 -13.71 -0.82
N LEU A 406 21.20 -13.93 -2.02
CA LEU A 406 21.02 -15.16 -2.77
C LEU A 406 22.26 -16.05 -2.60
N ASP A 407 22.07 -17.26 -2.09
CA ASP A 407 23.15 -18.23 -1.86
C ASP A 407 23.24 -19.23 -3.01
N SER A 408 22.09 -19.68 -3.53
CA SER A 408 22.11 -20.52 -4.73
C SER A 408 20.90 -20.35 -5.63
N LEU A 409 21.15 -20.57 -6.92
CA LEU A 409 20.14 -20.51 -7.97
C LEU A 409 20.33 -21.68 -8.93
N SER A 410 19.25 -22.42 -9.18
CA SER A 410 19.20 -23.49 -10.17
C SER A 410 17.85 -23.55 -10.88
N LEU A 411 17.86 -24.17 -12.05
CA LEU A 411 16.68 -24.37 -12.87
C LEU A 411 16.39 -25.85 -12.99
N ILE A 412 15.20 -26.25 -12.55
CA ILE A 412 14.68 -27.60 -12.77
C ILE A 412 13.80 -27.55 -14.02
N TYR A 413 14.06 -28.41 -14.98
CA TYR A 413 13.27 -28.52 -16.19
C TYR A 413 13.02 -29.98 -16.54
N LYS A 414 11.99 -30.20 -17.34
CA LYS A 414 11.70 -31.49 -17.93
C LYS A 414 12.18 -31.48 -19.38
N ASP A 415 13.03 -32.44 -19.74
CA ASP A 415 13.50 -32.58 -21.12
C ASP A 415 12.41 -33.25 -21.96
N SER A 416 11.87 -32.53 -22.94
CA SER A 416 10.76 -33.03 -23.76
C SER A 416 11.11 -34.24 -24.63
N GLN A 417 12.40 -34.53 -24.86
CA GLN A 417 12.83 -35.69 -25.64
C GLN A 417 12.95 -36.97 -24.81
N THR A 418 13.47 -36.84 -23.59
CA THR A 418 13.75 -37.99 -22.69
C THR A 418 12.69 -38.15 -21.60
N ASN A 419 11.84 -37.12 -21.40
CA ASN A 419 10.87 -37.00 -20.32
C ASN A 419 11.51 -36.99 -18.91
N GLU A 420 12.83 -36.82 -18.82
CA GLU A 420 13.60 -36.77 -17.58
C GLU A 420 13.56 -35.37 -16.96
N LEU A 421 13.52 -35.31 -15.63
CA LEU A 421 13.74 -34.09 -14.87
C LEU A 421 15.24 -33.87 -14.69
N LYS A 422 15.71 -32.68 -15.06
CA LYS A 422 17.10 -32.25 -14.98
C LYS A 422 17.18 -30.95 -14.19
N GLU A 423 18.28 -30.77 -13.47
CA GLU A 423 18.59 -29.55 -12.72
C GLU A 423 19.89 -28.96 -13.25
N VAL A 424 19.91 -27.67 -13.52
CA VAL A 424 21.10 -26.93 -13.96
C VAL A 424 21.33 -25.77 -13.01
N PHE A 425 22.50 -25.74 -12.40
CA PHE A 425 22.91 -24.64 -11.52
C PHE A 425 23.35 -23.43 -12.34
N TYR A 426 23.03 -22.25 -11.84
CA TYR A 426 23.50 -21.01 -12.41
C TYR A 426 24.91 -20.72 -11.88
N THR A 427 25.88 -20.66 -12.80
CA THR A 427 27.32 -20.67 -12.47
C THR A 427 27.96 -19.28 -12.39
N ALA A 428 27.17 -18.23 -12.22
CA ALA A 428 27.71 -16.88 -12.05
C ALA A 428 27.77 -16.52 -10.56
N ASP A 429 28.83 -15.80 -10.19
CA ASP A 429 29.00 -15.03 -8.95
C ASP A 429 28.34 -15.65 -7.71
N LYS A 430 28.92 -16.78 -7.25
CA LYS A 430 28.62 -17.41 -5.95
C LYS A 430 27.21 -18.03 -5.82
N LEU A 431 26.51 -18.29 -6.93
CA LEU A 431 25.17 -18.89 -6.91
C LEU A 431 25.10 -20.39 -7.19
N GLU A 432 26.26 -21.07 -7.23
CA GLU A 432 26.36 -22.47 -7.67
C GLU A 432 25.88 -23.49 -6.65
N LYS A 433 25.99 -23.17 -5.36
CA LYS A 433 25.73 -24.08 -4.24
C LYS A 433 25.47 -23.28 -2.98
N ILE A 434 24.82 -23.91 -2.01
CA ILE A 434 24.58 -23.30 -0.70
C ILE A 434 25.88 -23.36 0.10
N ASP A 435 26.60 -22.26 0.18
CA ASP A 435 27.87 -22.14 0.92
C ASP A 435 28.00 -20.84 1.73
N HIS A 436 26.93 -20.05 1.78
CA HIS A 436 26.84 -18.76 2.45
C HIS A 436 27.72 -17.66 1.81
N GLU A 437 28.18 -17.85 0.57
CA GLU A 437 28.74 -16.76 -0.23
C GLU A 437 27.63 -16.08 -1.03
N TYR A 438 27.06 -15.02 -0.49
CA TYR A 438 25.87 -14.42 -1.10
C TYR A 438 26.18 -13.54 -2.33
N PHE A 439 25.29 -13.61 -3.31
CA PHE A 439 25.04 -12.55 -4.27
C PHE A 439 24.02 -11.58 -3.68
N GLU A 440 24.42 -10.33 -3.51
CA GLU A 440 23.62 -9.28 -2.88
C GLU A 440 22.87 -8.47 -3.94
N LEU A 441 21.60 -8.17 -3.68
CA LEU A 441 20.78 -7.25 -4.45
C LEU A 441 20.27 -6.16 -3.52
N HIS A 442 20.69 -4.92 -3.76
CA HIS A 442 20.17 -3.75 -3.06
C HIS A 442 18.91 -3.19 -3.72
N GLN A 443 18.19 -2.33 -3.01
CA GLN A 443 17.03 -1.61 -3.55
C GLN A 443 17.28 -1.02 -4.95
N GLY A 444 16.44 -1.42 -5.90
CA GLY A 444 16.48 -0.98 -7.30
C GLY A 444 17.36 -1.84 -8.20
N GLU A 445 18.20 -2.72 -7.64
CA GLU A 445 19.05 -3.64 -8.37
C GLU A 445 18.30 -4.90 -8.82
N PHE A 446 18.89 -5.62 -9.77
CA PHE A 446 18.29 -6.84 -10.29
C PHE A 446 19.30 -7.80 -10.88
N LEU A 447 18.95 -9.09 -10.81
CA LEU A 447 19.61 -10.18 -11.52
C LEU A 447 18.72 -10.62 -12.68
N GLU A 448 19.15 -10.37 -13.92
CA GLU A 448 18.48 -10.86 -15.14
C GLU A 448 19.21 -12.08 -15.70
N ILE A 449 18.45 -13.14 -16.00
CA ILE A 449 18.97 -14.40 -16.52
C ILE A 449 18.29 -14.75 -17.85
N ASP A 450 19.13 -14.99 -18.86
CA ASP A 450 18.73 -15.47 -20.18
C ASP A 450 18.71 -17.00 -20.20
N LEU A 451 17.50 -17.57 -20.24
CA LEU A 451 17.31 -19.02 -20.17
C LEU A 451 17.82 -19.72 -21.43
N GLY A 452 17.85 -19.03 -22.58
CA GLY A 452 18.37 -19.59 -23.83
C GLY A 452 19.87 -19.89 -23.81
N LYS A 453 20.61 -19.32 -22.83
CA LYS A 453 22.03 -19.57 -22.63
C LYS A 453 22.33 -20.71 -21.65
N ILE A 454 21.32 -21.15 -20.89
CA ILE A 454 21.49 -22.08 -19.77
C ILE A 454 20.74 -23.40 -20.03
N LEU A 455 19.54 -23.31 -20.61
CA LEU A 455 18.67 -24.45 -20.84
C LEU A 455 18.71 -24.89 -22.30
N PRO A 456 18.61 -26.20 -22.58
CA PRO A 456 18.45 -26.68 -23.94
C PRO A 456 17.10 -26.26 -24.50
N SER A 457 16.99 -26.16 -25.83
CA SER A 457 15.73 -25.81 -26.52
C SER A 457 14.60 -26.82 -26.31
N THR A 458 14.92 -28.02 -25.79
CA THR A 458 13.96 -29.08 -25.45
C THR A 458 13.36 -28.94 -24.05
N ALA A 459 13.80 -27.97 -23.25
CA ALA A 459 13.33 -27.77 -21.89
C ALA A 459 11.86 -27.33 -21.83
N SER A 460 11.06 -28.02 -21.01
CA SER A 460 9.68 -27.69 -20.67
C SER A 460 9.48 -27.72 -19.14
N ASP A 461 8.32 -27.23 -18.67
CA ASP A 461 7.95 -27.22 -17.23
C ASP A 461 9.03 -26.61 -16.32
N ILE A 462 9.62 -25.49 -16.76
CA ILE A 462 10.78 -24.88 -16.11
C ILE A 462 10.37 -24.27 -14.76
N LYS A 463 11.11 -24.65 -13.71
CA LYS A 463 11.00 -24.14 -12.35
C LYS A 463 12.32 -23.51 -11.92
N LEU A 464 12.23 -22.37 -11.25
CA LEU A 464 13.33 -21.77 -10.53
C LEU A 464 13.42 -22.36 -9.13
N LYS A 465 14.59 -22.84 -8.76
CA LYS A 465 14.94 -23.23 -7.40
C LYS A 465 15.94 -22.22 -6.86
N ILE A 466 15.58 -21.57 -5.77
CA ILE A 466 16.32 -20.45 -5.20
C ILE A 466 16.50 -20.67 -3.71
N ASN A 467 17.69 -20.37 -3.20
CA ASN A 467 18.00 -20.37 -1.78
C ASN A 467 18.55 -18.99 -1.41
N GLY A 468 18.02 -18.42 -0.33
CA GLY A 468 18.41 -17.11 0.13
C GLY A 468 17.50 -16.61 1.25
N TYR A 469 17.72 -15.36 1.62
CA TYR A 469 16.94 -14.59 2.59
C TYR A 469 17.05 -13.11 2.23
N TYR A 470 16.40 -12.24 2.99
CA TYR A 470 16.51 -10.78 2.86
C TYR A 470 16.65 -10.12 4.22
N GLU A 471 17.18 -8.89 4.28
CA GLU A 471 17.23 -8.07 5.50
C GLU A 471 16.81 -6.63 5.21
N LEU A 472 16.07 -6.03 6.14
CA LEU A 472 15.73 -4.60 6.12
C LEU A 472 16.97 -3.73 6.38
N ILE A 473 17.12 -2.66 5.60
CA ILE A 473 18.21 -1.67 5.71
C ILE A 473 17.93 -0.64 6.81
#